data_AF-A0A1H6C785-F1
#
_entry.id   AF-A0A1H6C785-F1
#
_cell.length_a   1.000
_cell.length_b   1.000
_cell.length_c   1.000
_cell.angle_alpha   90.00
_cell.angle_beta   90.00
_cell.angle_gamma   90.00
#
_symmetry.space_group_name_H-M   'P 1'
#
loop_
_entity.id
_entity.type
_entity.pdbx_description
1 polymer ?
#
loop_
_entity_poly.entity_id
_entity_poly.type
_entity_poly.pdbx_seq_one_letter_code
_entity_poly.pdbx_strand_id
1 'polypeptide(L)'
;MGDGFRVDLPALTRAAEGVQDTIDSMNRKKVADIDCPSEAFGHDRLATTVHEYCDRWDQGVSNLTEDGQEIAGRLAHCVEVYRQTDEAARSHFEGILRRTTGDDPAAE
;
A
#
# COMPACT_ATOMS: atom_id res chain seq x y z
N MET A 1 -26.95 15.34 12.43
CA MET A 1 -26.56 14.34 11.40
C MET A 1 -25.04 14.28 11.40
N GLY A 2 -24.43 13.33 12.11
CA GLY A 2 -22.98 13.35 12.33
C GLY A 2 -22.33 11.98 12.50
N ASP A 3 -23.06 10.90 12.21
CA ASP A 3 -22.58 9.54 12.43
C ASP A 3 -22.36 8.84 11.09
N GLY A 4 -21.44 9.40 10.30
CA GLY A 4 -21.00 8.82 9.03
C GLY A 4 -19.53 8.40 9.16
N PHE A 5 -19.18 7.27 8.55
CA PHE A 5 -17.79 6.81 8.47
C PHE A 5 -16.90 7.91 7.87
N ARG A 6 -15.96 8.43 8.66
CA ARG A 6 -14.93 9.35 8.20
C ARG A 6 -13.63 8.58 8.03
N VAL A 7 -13.07 8.64 6.83
CA VAL A 7 -11.78 8.05 6.52
C VAL A 7 -10.74 9.16 6.41
N ASP A 8 -9.63 9.00 7.15
CA ASP A 8 -8.47 9.87 7.07
C ASP A 8 -7.61 9.45 5.86
N LEU A 9 -7.91 10.05 4.70
CA LEU A 9 -7.19 9.75 3.45
C LEU A 9 -5.68 10.03 3.57
N PRO A 10 -5.23 11.14 4.17
CA PRO A 10 -3.80 11.34 4.44
C PRO A 10 -3.16 10.23 5.30
N ALA A 11 -3.86 9.68 6.29
CA ALA A 11 -3.34 8.57 7.08
C ALA A 11 -3.26 7.28 6.26
N LEU A 12 -4.26 6.98 5.43
CA LEU A 12 -4.22 5.81 4.53
C LEU A 12 -3.09 5.93 3.49
N THR A 13 -2.89 7.12 2.90
CA THR A 13 -1.79 7.37 1.96
C THR A 13 -0.44 7.13 2.64
N ARG A 14 -0.21 7.71 3.83
CA ARG A 14 1.03 7.49 4.59
C ARG A 14 1.23 6.04 4.98
N ALA A 15 0.15 5.31 5.28
CA ALA A 15 0.26 3.89 5.58
C ALA A 15 0.69 3.07 4.35
N ALA A 16 0.13 3.37 3.17
CA ALA A 16 0.54 2.73 1.92
C ALA A 16 2.02 3.02 1.60
N GLU A 17 2.43 4.28 1.70
CA GLU A 17 3.82 4.72 1.49
C GLU A 17 4.78 4.06 2.48
N GLY A 18 4.46 4.03 3.78
CA GLY A 18 5.31 3.41 4.79
C GLY A 18 5.49 1.90 4.60
N VAL A 19 4.47 1.21 4.08
CA VAL A 19 4.59 -0.21 3.71
C VAL A 19 5.53 -0.38 2.51
N GLN A 20 5.41 0.47 1.47
CA GLN A 20 6.33 0.46 0.32
C GLN A 20 7.77 0.77 0.74
N ASP A 21 8.00 1.77 1.58
CA ASP A 21 9.33 2.11 2.09
C ASP A 21 9.97 0.94 2.87
N THR A 22 9.14 0.22 3.63
CA THR A 22 9.60 -0.98 4.36
C THR A 22 10.01 -2.08 3.39
N ILE A 23 9.21 -2.34 2.36
CA ILE A 23 9.53 -3.30 1.30
C ILE A 23 10.83 -2.92 0.57
N ASP A 24 10.99 -1.66 0.20
CA ASP A 24 12.20 -1.18 -0.47
C ASP A 24 13.43 -1.28 0.43
N SER A 25 13.25 -1.14 1.75
CA SER A 25 14.30 -1.37 2.73
C SER A 25 14.70 -2.84 2.83
N MET A 26 13.73 -3.75 2.78
CA MET A 26 13.99 -5.20 2.77
C MET A 26 14.68 -5.65 1.48
N ASN A 27 14.25 -5.14 0.32
CA ASN A 27 14.84 -5.47 -0.98
C ASN A 27 16.30 -5.01 -1.14
N ARG A 28 16.77 -4.05 -0.34
CA ARG A 28 18.15 -3.55 -0.33
C ARG A 28 19.14 -4.46 0.39
N LYS A 29 18.68 -5.36 1.26
CA LYS A 29 19.52 -6.30 2.01
C LYS A 29 18.90 -7.68 1.94
N LYS A 30 19.29 -8.45 0.92
CA LYS A 30 18.71 -9.78 0.69
C LYS A 30 19.27 -10.76 1.70
N VAL A 31 18.48 -11.79 2.02
CA VAL A 31 18.95 -12.88 2.89
C VAL A 31 20.14 -13.60 2.24
N ALA A 32 20.11 -13.74 0.92
CA ALA A 32 21.23 -14.28 0.14
C ALA A 32 22.56 -13.53 0.35
N ASP A 33 22.53 -12.26 0.77
CA ASP A 33 23.75 -11.47 1.02
C ASP A 33 24.45 -11.85 2.36
N ILE A 34 23.82 -12.69 3.17
CA ILE A 34 24.34 -13.14 4.47
C ILE A 34 25.22 -14.39 4.31
N ASP A 35 25.01 -15.14 3.23
CA ASP A 35 25.67 -16.43 3.02
C ASP A 35 27.14 -16.25 2.65
N CYS A 36 27.98 -17.21 3.03
CA CYS A 36 29.39 -17.25 2.67
C CYS A 36 29.74 -18.59 2.01
N PRO A 37 30.89 -18.69 1.30
CA PRO A 37 31.27 -19.94 0.65
C PRO A 37 31.30 -21.09 1.66
N SER A 38 30.82 -22.29 1.28
CA SER A 38 30.73 -23.44 2.19
C SER A 38 32.07 -23.79 2.87
N GLU A 39 33.18 -23.51 2.18
CA GLU A 39 34.56 -23.68 2.66
C GLU A 39 34.87 -22.82 3.90
N ALA A 40 34.22 -21.66 4.04
CA ALA A 40 34.43 -20.74 5.16
C ALA A 40 33.86 -21.29 6.49
N PHE A 41 32.95 -22.26 6.45
CA PHE A 41 32.35 -22.85 7.66
C PHE A 41 33.21 -23.93 8.30
N GLY A 42 34.17 -24.51 7.56
CA GLY A 42 35.06 -25.57 8.05
C GLY A 42 34.36 -26.90 8.41
N HIS A 43 33.05 -27.01 8.19
CA HIS A 43 32.25 -28.21 8.46
C HIS A 43 31.04 -28.30 7.52
N ASP A 44 30.97 -29.33 6.68
CA ASP A 44 29.96 -29.47 5.62
C ASP A 44 28.53 -29.39 6.15
N ARG A 45 28.21 -30.14 7.21
CA ARG A 45 26.86 -30.13 7.81
C ARG A 45 26.44 -28.74 8.30
N LEU A 46 27.37 -27.93 8.79
CA LEU A 46 27.07 -26.57 9.25
C LEU A 46 26.76 -25.68 8.04
N ALA A 47 27.60 -25.76 7.01
CA ALA A 47 27.38 -25.03 5.75
C ALA A 47 26.01 -25.37 5.15
N THR A 48 25.66 -26.65 5.04
CA THR A 48 24.35 -27.09 4.53
C THR A 48 23.20 -26.55 5.38
N THR A 49 23.32 -26.62 6.71
CA THR A 49 22.24 -26.16 7.61
C THR A 49 22.03 -24.65 7.49
N VAL A 50 23.10 -23.87 7.37
CA VAL A 50 23.01 -22.42 7.20
C VAL A 50 22.40 -22.07 5.85
N HIS A 51 22.81 -22.74 4.78
CA HIS A 51 22.24 -22.54 3.45
C HIS A 51 20.73 -22.83 3.42
N GLU A 52 20.30 -23.99 3.94
CA GLU A 52 18.87 -24.34 4.04
C GLU A 52 18.08 -23.35 4.88
N TYR A 53 18.70 -22.78 5.92
CA TYR A 53 18.07 -21.75 6.75
C TYR A 53 17.91 -20.44 5.97
N CYS A 54 18.97 -19.99 5.29
CA CYS A 54 18.95 -18.79 4.45
C CYS A 54 17.91 -18.90 3.33
N ASP A 55 17.82 -20.03 2.64
CA ASP A 55 16.83 -20.27 1.58
C ASP A 55 15.39 -20.14 2.09
N ARG A 56 15.08 -20.79 3.22
CA ARG A 56 13.74 -20.73 3.82
C ARG A 56 13.41 -19.33 4.33
N TRP A 57 14.40 -18.62 4.84
CA TRP A 57 14.23 -17.25 5.29
C TRP A 57 14.00 -16.30 4.10
N ASP A 58 14.76 -16.45 3.00
CA ASP A 58 14.58 -15.64 1.79
C ASP A 58 13.18 -15.84 1.18
N GLN A 59 12.70 -17.09 1.12
CA GLN A 59 11.32 -17.38 0.72
C GLN A 59 10.30 -16.72 1.65
N GLY A 60 10.53 -16.78 2.96
CA GLY A 60 9.64 -16.16 3.95
C GLY A 60 9.58 -14.64 3.79
N VAL A 61 10.74 -13.98 3.60
CA VAL A 61 10.82 -12.53 3.34
C VAL A 61 10.13 -12.17 2.03
N SER A 62 10.36 -12.95 0.98
CA SER A 62 9.72 -12.73 -0.33
C SER A 62 8.19 -12.76 -0.23
N ASN A 63 7.64 -13.77 0.45
CA ASN A 63 6.19 -13.86 0.67
C ASN A 63 5.65 -12.65 1.47
N LEU A 64 6.36 -12.24 2.54
CA LEU A 64 5.97 -11.06 3.32
C LEU A 64 6.01 -9.77 2.50
N THR A 65 6.98 -9.64 1.61
CA THR A 65 7.11 -8.50 0.71
C THR A 65 5.98 -8.49 -0.32
N GLU A 66 5.62 -9.62 -0.92
CA GLU A 66 4.48 -9.74 -1.83
C GLU A 66 3.16 -9.36 -1.15
N ASP A 67 2.88 -9.92 0.03
CA ASP A 67 1.69 -9.59 0.82
C ASP A 67 1.66 -8.10 1.20
N GLY A 68 2.81 -7.53 1.56
CA GLY A 68 2.95 -6.10 1.84
C GLY A 68 2.63 -5.23 0.63
N GLN A 69 3.06 -5.62 -0.57
CA GLN A 69 2.77 -4.89 -1.81
C GLN A 69 1.26 -4.86 -2.08
N GLU A 70 0.57 -5.99 -1.87
CA GLU A 70 -0.87 -6.08 -2.00
C GLU A 70 -1.60 -5.19 -0.98
N ILE A 71 -1.15 -5.17 0.28
CA ILE A 71 -1.70 -4.28 1.31
C ILE A 71 -1.54 -2.80 0.91
N ALA A 72 -0.34 -2.39 0.51
CA ALA A 72 -0.08 -1.02 0.08
C ALA A 72 -0.95 -0.63 -1.14
N GLY A 73 -1.06 -1.52 -2.12
CA GLY A 73 -1.90 -1.34 -3.30
C GLY A 73 -3.37 -1.15 -2.95
N ARG A 74 -3.91 -1.97 -2.03
CA ARG A 74 -5.29 -1.85 -1.56
C ARG A 74 -5.54 -0.55 -0.80
N LEU A 75 -4.61 -0.12 0.05
CA LEU A 75 -4.71 1.15 0.77
C LEU A 75 -4.74 2.33 -0.21
N ALA A 76 -3.85 2.33 -1.22
CA ALA A 76 -3.85 3.35 -2.26
C ALA A 76 -5.15 3.33 -3.08
N HIS A 77 -5.66 2.14 -3.42
CA HIS A 77 -6.93 1.99 -4.13
C HIS A 77 -8.11 2.55 -3.32
N CYS A 78 -8.19 2.26 -2.02
CA CYS A 78 -9.21 2.84 -1.15
C CYS A 78 -9.18 4.37 -1.19
N VAL A 79 -8.00 4.99 -1.10
CA VAL A 79 -7.86 6.45 -1.17
C VAL A 79 -8.42 7.00 -2.48
N GLU A 80 -8.11 6.36 -3.59
CA GLU A 80 -8.59 6.76 -4.91
C GLU A 80 -10.13 6.68 -5.01
N VAL A 81 -10.72 5.57 -4.58
CA VAL A 81 -12.17 5.37 -4.57
C VAL A 81 -12.87 6.44 -3.72
N TYR A 82 -12.32 6.78 -2.56
CA TYR A 82 -12.86 7.86 -1.73
C TYR A 82 -12.82 9.22 -2.41
N ARG A 83 -11.70 9.57 -3.07
CA ARG A 83 -11.56 10.83 -3.81
C ARG A 83 -12.54 10.93 -4.96
N GLN A 84 -12.67 9.87 -5.76
CA GLN A 84 -13.62 9.81 -6.87
C GLN A 84 -15.06 9.97 -6.40
N THR A 85 -15.42 9.33 -5.28
CA THR A 85 -16.76 9.44 -4.69
C THR A 85 -17.04 10.87 -4.23
N ASP A 86 -16.09 11.51 -3.55
CA ASP A 86 -16.22 12.90 -3.07
C ASP A 86 -16.32 13.90 -4.24
N GLU A 87 -15.52 13.71 -5.30
CA GLU A 87 -15.59 14.54 -6.50
C GLU A 87 -16.91 14.36 -7.27
N ALA A 88 -17.39 13.13 -7.41
CA ALA A 88 -18.69 12.86 -8.01
C ALA A 88 -19.84 13.52 -7.23
N ALA A 89 -19.80 13.44 -5.90
CA ALA A 89 -20.77 14.11 -5.05
C ALA A 89 -20.71 15.64 -5.20
N ARG A 90 -19.50 16.23 -5.21
CA ARG A 90 -19.28 17.66 -5.44
C ARG A 90 -19.86 18.10 -6.79
N SER A 91 -19.50 17.40 -7.87
CA SER A 91 -19.98 17.69 -9.22
C SER A 91 -21.50 17.63 -9.33
N HIS A 92 -22.12 16.62 -8.70
CA HIS A 92 -23.58 16.49 -8.65
C HIS A 92 -24.23 17.69 -7.92
N PHE A 93 -23.68 18.11 -6.78
CA PHE A 93 -24.18 19.28 -6.05
C PHE A 93 -24.01 20.59 -6.83
N GLU A 94 -22.86 20.82 -7.47
CA GLU A 94 -22.63 21.98 -8.33
C GLU A 94 -23.61 22.01 -9.51
N GLY A 95 -23.90 20.85 -10.11
CA GLY A 95 -24.90 20.71 -11.17
C GLY A 95 -26.31 21.12 -10.72
N ILE A 96 -26.71 20.73 -9.50
CA ILE A 96 -27.99 21.16 -8.92
C ILE A 96 -28.01 22.68 -8.72
N LEU A 97 -26.97 23.24 -8.08
CA LEU A 97 -26.90 24.67 -7.77
C LEU A 97 -26.97 25.53 -9.05
N ARG A 98 -26.23 25.13 -10.09
CA ARG A 98 -26.21 25.83 -11.38
C ARG A 98 -27.54 25.74 -12.12
N ARG A 99 -28.30 24.65 -11.94
CA ARG A 99 -29.65 24.47 -12.50
C ARG A 99 -30.70 25.33 -11.79
N THR A 100 -30.58 25.53 -10.48
CA THR A 100 -31.48 26.40 -9.71
C THR A 100 -31.27 27.90 -9.96
N THR A 101 -30.13 28.30 -10.53
CA THR A 101 -29.86 29.69 -10.96
C THR A 101 -30.23 29.97 -12.43
N GLY A 102 -30.98 29.08 -13.09
CA GLY A 102 -31.58 29.37 -14.39
C GLY A 102 -32.70 30.42 -14.25
N ASP A 103 -32.90 31.25 -15.30
CA ASP A 103 -33.81 32.39 -15.31
C ASP A 103 -35.09 32.15 -14.51
N ASP A 104 -35.35 33.05 -13.55
CA ASP A 104 -36.57 33.06 -12.75
C ASP A 104 -37.77 33.17 -13.71
N PRO A 105 -38.61 32.13 -13.83
CA PRO A 105 -39.78 32.17 -14.71
C PRO A 105 -40.87 33.15 -14.22
N ALA A 106 -40.67 33.81 -13.07
CA ALA A 106 -41.53 34.88 -12.55
C ALA A 106 -40.98 36.30 -12.79
N ALA A 107 -39.93 36.46 -13.60
CA ALA A 107 -39.36 37.77 -13.95
C ALA A 107 -40.10 38.53 -15.08
N GLU A 108 -41.24 38.03 -15.57
CA GLU A 108 -42.13 38.73 -16.53
C GLU A 108 -43.48 39.12 -15.90
#